data_AF-A0A1Q6A5N4-F1
#
_entry.id   AF-A0A1Q6A5N4-F1
#
_cell.length_a   1.000
_cell.length_b   1.000
_cell.length_c   1.000
_cell.angle_alpha   90.00
_cell.angle_beta   90.00
_cell.angle_gamma   90.00
#
_symmetry.space_group_name_H-M   'P 1'
#
loop_
_entity.id
_entity.type
_entity.pdbx_description
1 polymer ?
#
loop_
_entity_poly.entity_id
_entity_poly.type
_entity_poly.pdbx_seq_one_letter_code
_entity_poly.pdbx_strand_id
1 'polypeptide(L)' 'MENIPLVSGTFGLILMVVWLLLLIFTLVHTIGNKNIDRNNKILWIAIMLVVPILGSLIYLFWRLVKKVAN' A
#
# COMPACT_ATOMS: atom_id res chain seq x y z
N MET A 1 18.43 19.79 -21.22
CA MET A 1 18.07 19.36 -19.85
C MET A 1 16.74 18.62 -19.95
N GLU A 2 16.76 17.32 -20.28
CA GLU A 2 15.57 16.60 -20.79
C GLU A 2 15.39 15.22 -20.15
N ASN A 3 15.64 15.12 -18.84
CA ASN A 3 15.59 13.83 -18.11
C ASN A 3 14.43 13.77 -17.09
N ILE A 4 13.66 14.86 -16.94
CA ILE A 4 12.67 15.02 -15.86
C ILE A 4 11.50 14.02 -15.93
N PRO A 5 10.92 13.65 -17.10
CA PRO A 5 9.82 12.68 -17.13
C PRO A 5 10.28 11.23 -16.89
N LEU A 6 11.57 10.92 -17.11
CA LEU A 6 12.10 9.58 -16.84
C LEU A 6 12.25 9.35 -15.33
N VAL A 7 12.79 10.34 -14.60
CA VAL A 7 13.03 10.25 -13.14
C VAL A 7 11.74 10.02 -12.35
N SER A 8 10.62 10.63 -12.76
CA SER A 8 9.33 10.45 -12.08
C SER A 8 8.79 9.03 -12.21
N GLY A 9 8.93 8.42 -13.38
CA GLY A 9 8.54 7.02 -13.63
C GLY A 9 9.41 6.04 -12.84
N THR A 10 10.74 6.20 -12.91
CA THR A 10 11.67 5.29 -12.21
C THR A 10 11.53 5.38 -10.69
N PHE A 11 11.33 6.59 -10.15
CA PHE A 11 11.11 6.77 -8.71
C PHE A 11 9.81 6.12 -8.24
N GLY A 12 8.73 6.26 -9.02
CA GLY A 12 7.47 5.57 -8.74
C GLY A 12 7.60 4.05 -8.74
N LEU A 13 8.35 3.48 -9.69
CA LEU A 13 8.64 2.05 -9.75
C LEU A 13 9.44 1.56 -8.54
N ILE A 14 10.47 2.30 -8.14
CA ILE A 14 11.26 1.97 -6.94
C ILE A 14 10.37 1.95 -5.70
N LEU A 15 9.53 2.97 -5.51
CA LEU A 15 8.60 3.01 -4.38
C LEU A 15 7.62 1.83 -4.40
N MET A 16 7.10 1.46 -5.58
CA MET A 16 6.21 0.31 -5.72
C MET A 16 6.92 -1.01 -5.34
N VAL A 17 8.16 -1.20 -5.78
CA VAL A 17 8.97 -2.39 -5.43
C VAL A 17 9.27 -2.42 -3.93
N VAL A 18 9.68 -1.30 -3.34
CA VAL A 18 9.95 -1.21 -1.90
C VAL A 18 8.68 -1.52 -1.10
N TRP A 19 7.53 -0.97 -1.51
CA TRP A 19 6.25 -1.25 -0.87
C TRP A 19 5.86 -2.73 -0.95
N LEU A 20 6.04 -3.38 -2.10
CA LEU A 20 5.83 -4.81 -2.29
C LEU A 20 6.74 -5.66 -1.38
N LEU A 21 8.03 -5.32 -1.31
CA LEU A 21 8.98 -6.02 -0.45
C LEU A 21 8.61 -5.91 1.03
N LEU A 22 8.18 -4.74 1.49
CA LEU A 22 7.70 -4.54 2.86
C LEU A 22 6.44 -5.37 3.14
N LEU A 23 5.53 -5.48 2.17
CA LEU A 23 4.32 -6.30 2.30
C LEU A 23 4.66 -7.78 2.47
N ILE A 24 5.55 -8.31 1.62
CA ILE A 24 6.01 -9.70 1.70
C ILE A 24 6.75 -9.95 3.01
N PHE A 25 7.67 -9.07 3.38
CA PHE A 25 8.41 -9.17 4.65
C PHE A 25 7.46 -9.24 5.85
N THR A 26 6.46 -8.35 5.89
CA THR A 26 5.52 -8.30 7.00
C THR A 26 4.63 -9.53 7.04
N LEU A 27 4.21 -10.06 5.89
CA LEU A 27 3.47 -11.33 5.82
C LEU A 27 4.29 -12.51 6.34
N VAL A 28 5.53 -12.67 5.86
CA VAL A 28 6.43 -13.75 6.30
C VAL A 28 6.71 -13.65 7.80
N HIS A 29 7.01 -12.45 8.30
CA HIS A 29 7.23 -12.22 9.72
C HIS A 29 5.98 -12.55 10.55
N THR A 30 4.80 -12.08 10.14
CA THR A 30 3.55 -12.31 10.88
C THR A 30 3.18 -13.79 10.94
N ILE A 31 3.34 -14.52 9.83
CA ILE A 31 3.04 -15.96 9.77
C ILE A 31 4.04 -16.76 10.63
N GLY A 32 5.34 -16.49 10.48
CA GLY A 32 6.41 -17.23 11.14
C GLY A 32 6.61 -16.91 12.63
N ASN A 33 6.16 -15.74 13.09
CA ASN A 33 6.36 -15.31 14.47
C ASN A 33 5.45 -16.10 15.44
N LYS A 34 6.06 -16.93 16.29
CA LYS A 34 5.35 -17.75 17.28
C LYS A 34 4.81 -16.97 18.48
N ASN A 35 5.30 -15.74 18.69
CA ASN A 35 4.88 -14.87 19.79
C ASN A 35 3.60 -14.08 19.49
N ILE A 36 3.10 -14.12 18.25
CA ILE A 36 1.85 -13.47 17.86
C ILE A 36 0.71 -14.49 17.95
N ASP A 37 -0.33 -14.14 18.71
CA ASP A 37 -1.56 -14.94 18.79
C ASP A 37 -2.19 -15.14 17.40
N ARG A 38 -2.81 -16.31 17.18
CA ARG A 38 -3.48 -16.65 15.92
C ARG A 38 -4.52 -15.59 15.49
N ASN A 39 -5.32 -15.07 16.41
CA ASN A 39 -6.31 -14.03 16.11
C ASN A 39 -5.62 -12.74 15.66
N ASN A 40 -4.53 -12.35 16.34
CA ASN A 40 -3.75 -11.18 15.94
C ASN A 40 -3.12 -11.37 14.55
N LYS A 41 -2.63 -12.57 14.21
CA LYS A 41 -2.10 -12.85 12.86
C LYS A 41 -3.16 -12.64 11.78
N ILE A 42 -4.35 -13.18 11.99
CA ILE A 42 -5.47 -13.06 11.04
C ILE A 42 -5.87 -11.58 10.89
N LEU A 43 -5.93 -10.84 12.00
CA LEU A 43 -6.24 -9.42 11.99
C LEU A 43 -5.20 -8.62 11.18
N TRP A 44 -3.91 -8.86 11.40
CA TRP A 44 -2.84 -8.17 10.67
C TRP A 44 -2.88 -8.44 9.16
N ILE A 45 -3.15 -9.68 8.77
CA ILE A 45 -3.34 -10.05 7.35
C ILE A 45 -4.56 -9.33 6.77
N ALA A 46 -5.69 -9.30 7.50
CA ALA A 46 -6.89 -8.61 7.04
C ALA A 46 -6.65 -7.10 6.86
N ILE A 47 -5.97 -6.45 7.81
CA ILE A 47 -5.61 -5.03 7.72
C ILE A 47 -4.73 -4.76 6.49
N MET A 48 -3.70 -5.59 6.24
CA MET A 48 -2.81 -5.43 5.08
C MET A 48 -3.55 -5.53 3.75
N LEU A 49 -4.64 -6.29 3.67
CA LEU A 49 -5.47 -6.40 2.46
C LEU A 49 -6.49 -5.26 2.34
N VAL A 50 -7.11 -4.85 3.44
CA VAL A 50 -8.19 -3.87 3.45
C VAL A 50 -7.68 -2.44 3.31
N VAL A 51 -6.57 -2.10 3.96
CA VAL A 51 -6.01 -0.73 3.95
C VAL A 51 -5.69 -0.22 2.53
N PRO A 52 -5.05 -0.98 1.63
CA PRO A 52 -4.82 -0.53 0.24
C PRO A 52 -6.13 -0.23 -0.50
N ILE A 53 -7.14 -1.08 -0.32
CA ILE A 53 -8.46 -0.92 -0.95
C ILE A 53 -9.12 0.34 -0.41
N LEU A 54 -9.18 0.51 0.91
CA LEU A 54 -9.73 1.71 1.54
C LEU A 54 -9.00 2.98 1.08
N GLY A 55 -7.66 2.94 1.02
CA GLY A 55 -6.86 4.07 0.53
C GLY A 55 -7.22 4.46 -0.91
N SER A 56 -7.37 3.47 -1.79
CA SER A 56 -7.80 3.71 -3.17
C SER A 56 -9.23 4.30 -3.26
N LEU A 57 -10.15 3.78 -2.45
CA LEU A 57 -11.53 4.27 -2.40
C LEU A 57 -11.57 5.72 -1.92
N ILE A 58 -10.86 6.05 -0.84
CA ILE A 58 -10.77 7.42 -0.31
C ILE A 58 -10.24 8.37 -1.39
N TYR A 59 -9.18 7.99 -2.12
CA TYR A 59 -8.63 8.79 -3.20
C TYR A 59 -9.65 9.04 -4.33
N LEU A 60 -10.38 8.01 -4.73
CA LEU A 60 -11.43 8.12 -5.75
C LEU A 60 -12.57 9.04 -5.30
N PHE A 61 -13.08 8.84 -4.08
CA PHE A 61 -14.16 9.66 -3.54
C PHE A 61 -13.73 11.13 -3.38
N TRP A 62 -12.51 11.38 -2.92
CA TRP A 62 -11.96 12.75 -2.83
C TRP A 62 -11.97 13.43 -4.19
N ARG A 63 -11.52 12.72 -5.24
CA ARG A 63 -11.49 13.24 -6.60
C ARG A 63 -12.89 13.52 -7.14
N LEU A 64 -13.86 12.66 -6.84
CA LEU A 64 -15.27 12.85 -7.22
C LEU A 64 -15.88 14.08 -6.54
N VAL A 65 -15.69 14.24 -5.23
CA VAL A 65 -16.16 15.42 -4.49
C VAL A 65 -15.56 16.70 -5.06
N LYS A 66 -14.25 16.72 -5.32
CA LYS A 66 -13.57 17.90 -5.88
C LYS A 66 -14.08 18.28 -7.28
N LYS A 67 -14.49 17.29 -8.09
CA LYS A 67 -15.04 17.52 -9.42
C LYS A 67 -16.48 18.06 -9.40
N VAL A 68 -17.27 17.70 -8.38
CA VAL A 68 -18.66 18.18 -8.23
C VAL A 68 -18.72 19.60 -7.66
N ALA A 69 -17.76 19.98 -6.82
CA ALA A 69 -17.71 21.28 -6.18
C ALA A 69 -17.18 22.43 -7.07
N ASN A 70 -16.79 22.15 -8.31
CA ASN A 70 -16.06 23.06 -9.20
C ASN A 70 -16.70 23.08 -10.59
#